data_AF-A0AAD3VQD5-F1
#
_entry.id   AF-A0AAD3VQD5-F1
#
_cell.length_a   1.000
_cell.length_b   1.000
_cell.length_c   1.000
_cell.angle_alpha   90.00
_cell.angle_beta   90.00
_cell.angle_gamma   90.00
#
_symmetry.space_group_name_H-M   'P 1'
#
loop_
_entity.id
_entity.type
_entity.pdbx_description
1 polymer ?
#
loop_
_entity_poly.entity_id
_entity_poly.type
_entity_poly.pdbx_seq_one_letter_code
_entity_poly.pdbx_strand_id
1 'polypeptide(L)'
;MLDDKKLYSFQEAGFQVFRKDGKTKLVKGRCEVHLSAVEGSLMMAIPVVRIQRQGQLPARVTEYLTDRNAAHGGPGRFEIEGGMIWYRAFARPDDRPEAVAEGTVSAVEKIGPKILNLLK
;
A
#
# COMPACT_ATOMS: atom_id res chain seq x y z
N MET A 1 -11.62 -1.29 11.99
CA MET A 1 -10.51 -1.00 12.93
C MET A 1 -9.53 -2.18 12.93
N LEU A 2 -8.23 -1.93 13.17
CA LEU A 2 -7.20 -2.99 13.20
C LEU A 2 -7.25 -3.69 14.56
N ASP A 3 -7.69 -4.94 14.58
CA ASP A 3 -7.80 -5.78 15.78
C ASP A 3 -6.87 -7.00 15.70
N ASP A 4 -6.78 -7.76 16.77
CA ASP A 4 -5.86 -8.91 16.85
C ASP A 4 -6.23 -10.02 15.85
N LYS A 5 -7.51 -10.14 15.46
CA LYS A 5 -7.94 -11.11 14.43
C LYS A 5 -7.41 -10.73 13.05
N LYS A 6 -7.47 -9.45 12.68
CA LYS A 6 -6.87 -8.92 11.45
C LYS A 6 -5.36 -9.11 11.45
N LEU A 7 -4.69 -8.83 12.57
CA LEU A 7 -3.24 -9.05 12.70
C LEU A 7 -2.86 -10.51 12.52
N TYR A 8 -3.59 -11.43 13.16
CA TYR A 8 -3.39 -12.86 13.02
C TYR A 8 -3.59 -13.33 11.57
N SER A 9 -4.63 -12.84 10.89
CA SER A 9 -4.89 -13.16 9.47
C SER A 9 -3.73 -12.72 8.55
N PHE A 10 -3.09 -11.58 8.83
CA PHE A 10 -1.90 -11.17 8.09
C PHE A 10 -0.71 -12.12 8.34
N GLN A 11 -0.55 -12.62 9.57
CA GLN A 11 0.50 -13.59 9.89
C GLN A 11 0.27 -14.92 9.15
N GLU A 12 -0.98 -15.41 9.11
CA GLU A 12 -1.34 -16.62 8.35
C GLU A 12 -1.15 -16.43 6.85
N ALA A 13 -1.41 -15.23 6.33
CA ALA A 13 -1.07 -14.85 4.95
C ALA A 13 0.45 -14.70 4.70
N GLY A 14 1.29 -14.95 5.71
CA GLY A 14 2.75 -14.95 5.63
C GLY A 14 3.38 -13.57 5.67
N PHE A 15 2.75 -12.59 6.31
CA PHE A 15 3.37 -11.32 6.67
C PHE A 15 4.04 -11.40 8.04
N GLN A 16 5.19 -10.76 8.17
CA GLN A 16 5.72 -10.34 9.45
C GLN A 16 5.00 -9.06 9.89
N VAL A 17 4.51 -9.03 11.14
CA VAL A 17 3.76 -7.91 11.69
C VAL A 17 4.63 -7.17 12.70
N PHE A 18 4.84 -5.86 12.50
CA PHE A 18 5.58 -4.98 13.38
C PHE A 18 4.66 -3.88 13.91
N ARG A 19 4.58 -3.73 15.24
CA ARG A 19 3.86 -2.62 15.89
C ARG A 19 4.84 -1.73 16.62
N LYS A 20 4.79 -0.42 16.36
CA LYS A 20 5.61 0.59 17.05
C LYS A 20 4.87 1.93 17.08
N ASP A 21 4.78 2.55 18.25
CA ASP A 21 4.20 3.90 18.45
C ASP A 21 2.81 4.07 17.81
N GLY A 22 1.92 3.07 17.99
CA GLY A 22 0.57 3.07 17.42
C GLY A 22 0.51 2.82 15.90
N LYS A 23 1.66 2.67 15.22
CA LYS A 23 1.75 2.34 13.80
C LYS A 23 1.92 0.83 13.64
N THR A 24 1.28 0.28 12.62
CA THR A 24 1.47 -1.13 12.24
C THR A 24 2.06 -1.22 10.84
N LYS A 25 3.12 -2.01 10.71
CA LYS A 25 3.80 -2.32 9.46
C LYS A 25 3.74 -3.82 9.21
N LEU A 26 3.36 -4.21 8.00
CA LEU A 26 3.43 -5.57 7.51
C LEU A 26 4.61 -5.70 6.56
N VAL A 27 5.34 -6.81 6.62
CA VAL A 27 6.44 -7.09 5.69
C VAL A 27 6.28 -8.49 5.11
N LYS A 28 6.33 -8.61 3.78
CA LYS A 28 6.37 -9.89 3.06
C LYS A 28 7.43 -9.82 1.98
N GLY A 29 8.49 -10.61 2.13
CA GLY A 29 9.68 -10.52 1.27
C GLY A 29 10.32 -9.13 1.37
N ARG A 30 10.42 -8.43 0.24
CA ARG A 30 10.96 -7.05 0.16
C ARG A 30 9.87 -5.97 0.17
N CYS A 31 8.60 -6.35 0.29
CA CYS A 31 7.49 -5.42 0.26
C CYS A 31 7.07 -5.05 1.68
N GLU A 32 6.94 -3.75 1.93
CA GLU A 32 6.42 -3.20 3.17
C GLU A 32 5.01 -2.64 2.94
N VAL A 33 4.10 -2.81 3.91
CA VAL A 33 2.75 -2.23 3.91
C VAL A 33 2.53 -1.51 5.22
N HIS A 34 2.18 -0.24 5.16
CA HIS A 34 1.89 0.58 6.32
C HIS A 34 0.38 0.62 6.54
N LEU A 35 -0.06 0.32 7.76
CA LEU A 35 -1.46 0.32 8.14
C LEU A 35 -1.78 1.54 9.00
N SER A 36 -2.86 2.24 8.68
CA SER A 36 -3.41 3.31 9.50
C SER A 36 -4.93 3.32 9.46
N ALA A 37 -5.57 3.72 10.55
CA ALA A 37 -7.00 3.99 10.57
C ALA A 37 -7.27 5.39 10.00
N VAL A 38 -8.18 5.49 9.04
CA VAL A 38 -8.60 6.76 8.42
C VAL A 38 -10.12 6.74 8.29
N GLU A 39 -10.81 7.67 8.94
CA GLU A 39 -12.28 7.84 8.84
C GLU A 39 -13.06 6.51 9.05
N GLY A 40 -12.64 5.72 10.04
CA GLY A 40 -13.25 4.41 10.35
C GLY A 40 -12.80 3.25 9.45
N SER A 41 -12.14 3.53 8.33
CA SER A 41 -11.59 2.55 7.39
C SER A 41 -10.13 2.19 7.75
N LEU A 42 -9.67 1.04 7.26
CA LEU A 42 -8.26 0.66 7.35
C LEU A 42 -7.57 1.01 6.04
N MET A 43 -6.68 1.99 6.07
CA MET A 43 -5.83 2.34 4.94
C MET A 43 -4.57 1.47 4.94
N MET A 44 -4.26 0.93 3.77
CA MET A 44 -3.05 0.18 3.47
C MET A 44 -2.21 1.01 2.51
N ALA A 45 -1.02 1.42 2.93
CA ALA A 45 -0.11 2.23 2.13
C ALA A 45 1.17 1.45 1.83
N ILE A 46 1.44 1.23 0.55
CA ILE A 46 2.65 0.55 0.06
C ILE A 46 3.58 1.64 -0.50
N PRO A 47 4.81 1.81 0.05
CA PRO A 47 5.78 2.70 -0.56
C PRO A 47 6.25 2.08 -1.88
N VAL A 48 6.08 2.81 -2.98
CA VAL A 48 6.42 2.32 -4.33
C VAL A 48 7.76 2.87 -4.75
N VAL A 49 7.95 4.19 -4.71
CA VAL A 49 9.19 4.83 -5.20
C VAL A 49 9.51 6.07 -4.38
N ARG A 50 10.74 6.14 -3.86
CA ARG A 50 11.28 7.36 -3.24
C ARG A 50 11.73 8.34 -4.33
N ILE A 51 11.24 9.57 -4.23
CA ILE A 51 11.59 10.68 -5.12
C ILE A 51 12.85 11.34 -4.55
N GLN A 52 14.01 11.03 -5.16
CA GLN A 52 15.32 11.45 -4.62
C GLN A 52 15.67 12.92 -4.89
N ARG A 53 15.10 13.54 -5.92
CA ARG A 53 15.33 14.96 -6.23
C ARG A 53 14.16 15.79 -5.72
N GLN A 54 14.47 16.88 -5.02
CA GLN A 54 13.54 17.98 -4.80
C GLN A 54 13.23 18.60 -6.18
N GLY A 55 12.21 18.08 -6.84
CA GLY A 55 11.80 18.49 -8.18
C GLY A 55 10.52 17.77 -8.56
N GLN A 56 9.74 18.37 -9.46
CA GLN A 56 8.56 17.71 -10.01
C GLN A 56 8.96 16.39 -10.67
N LEU A 57 8.16 15.34 -10.46
CA LEU A 57 8.29 14.11 -11.22
C LEU A 57 8.22 14.42 -12.72
N PRO A 58 8.93 13.66 -13.59
CA PRO A 58 8.77 13.81 -15.03
C PRO A 58 7.29 13.76 -15.42
N ALA A 59 6.83 14.65 -16.32
CA ALA A 59 5.42 14.75 -16.71
C ALA A 59 4.82 13.40 -17.10
N ARG A 60 5.57 12.59 -17.85
CA ARG A 60 5.21 11.21 -18.23
C ARG A 60 4.85 10.30 -17.05
N VAL A 61 5.48 10.49 -15.89
CA VAL A 61 5.19 9.70 -14.67
C VAL A 61 3.87 10.18 -14.08
N THR A 62 3.68 11.48 -13.98
CA THR A 62 2.43 12.07 -13.46
C THR A 62 1.23 11.71 -14.33
N GLU A 63 1.37 11.77 -15.66
CA GLU A 63 0.35 11.36 -16.64
C GLU A 63 0.03 9.86 -16.49
N TYR A 64 1.05 9.01 -16.46
CA TYR A 64 0.87 7.57 -16.26
C TYR A 64 0.11 7.25 -14.97
N LEU A 65 0.47 7.89 -13.85
CA LEU A 65 -0.24 7.67 -12.58
C LEU A 65 -1.68 8.17 -12.62
N THR A 66 -1.94 9.28 -13.33
CA THR A 66 -3.28 9.85 -13.51
C THR A 66 -4.17 8.90 -14.31
N ASP A 67 -3.69 8.44 -15.47
CA ASP A 67 -4.41 7.47 -16.32
C ASP A 67 -4.66 6.17 -15.56
N ARG A 68 -3.65 5.71 -14.81
CA ARG A 68 -3.76 4.48 -14.04
C ARG A 68 -4.81 4.59 -12.93
N ASN A 69 -4.89 5.74 -12.26
CA ASN A 69 -5.90 6.01 -11.25
C ASN A 69 -7.30 6.15 -11.87
N ALA A 70 -7.42 6.76 -13.04
CA ALA A 70 -8.69 6.94 -13.76
C ALA A 70 -9.25 5.63 -14.34
N ALA A 71 -8.40 4.65 -14.65
CA ALA A 71 -8.82 3.37 -15.21
C ALA A 71 -9.61 2.46 -14.23
N HIS A 72 -9.82 2.86 -12.96
CA HIS A 72 -10.65 2.20 -11.93
C HIS A 72 -10.49 0.67 -11.76
N GLY A 73 -9.34 0.10 -12.15
CA GLY A 73 -9.15 -1.36 -12.24
C GLY A 73 -8.66 -2.04 -10.96
N GLY A 74 -8.62 -1.36 -9.81
CA GLY A 74 -8.07 -1.92 -8.57
C GLY A 74 -8.58 -1.23 -7.30
N PRO A 75 -8.37 -1.85 -6.12
CA PRO A 75 -8.92 -1.39 -4.84
C PRO A 75 -8.19 -0.16 -4.26
N GLY A 76 -7.30 0.46 -5.04
CA GLY A 76 -6.44 1.53 -4.57
C GLY A 76 -5.95 2.42 -5.70
N ARG A 77 -5.22 3.46 -5.31
CA ARG A 77 -4.70 4.51 -6.19
C ARG A 77 -3.29 4.90 -5.81
N PHE A 78 -2.57 5.50 -6.75
CA PHE A 78 -1.26 6.08 -6.49
C PHE A 78 -1.38 7.52 -6.00
N GLU A 79 -0.61 7.88 -4.97
CA GLU A 79 -0.54 9.22 -4.39
C GLU A 79 0.92 9.63 -4.20
N ILE A 80 1.21 10.92 -4.36
CA ILE A 80 2.54 11.48 -4.11
C ILE A 80 2.47 12.25 -2.79
N GLU A 81 3.21 11.80 -1.78
CA GLU A 81 3.25 12.44 -0.47
C GLU A 81 4.64 12.29 0.15
N GLY A 82 5.18 13.39 0.70
CA GLY A 82 6.44 13.37 1.45
C GLY A 82 7.65 12.92 0.63
N GLY A 83 7.68 13.20 -0.68
CA GLY A 83 8.75 12.75 -1.57
C GLY A 83 8.72 11.24 -1.86
N MET A 84 7.55 10.62 -1.77
CA MET A 84 7.35 9.19 -2.05
C MET A 84 6.08 9.01 -2.88
N ILE A 85 6.14 8.13 -3.88
CA ILE A 85 4.95 7.58 -4.53
C ILE A 85 4.45 6.43 -3.67
N TRP A 86 3.22 6.54 -3.19
CA TRP A 86 2.52 5.53 -2.44
C TRP A 86 1.45 4.89 -3.30
N TYR A 87 1.21 3.59 -3.12
CA TYR A 87 -0.06 2.99 -3.50
C TYR A 87 -0.91 2.85 -2.25
N ARG A 88 -2.13 3.37 -2.28
CA ARG A 88 -3.07 3.35 -1.15
C ARG A 88 -4.33 2.62 -1.52
N ALA A 89 -4.70 1.64 -0.70
CA ALA A 89 -5.96 0.93 -0.79
C ALA A 89 -6.68 1.00 0.56
N PHE A 90 -8.01 0.95 0.52
CA PHE A 90 -8.84 1.08 1.71
C PHE A 90 -9.67 -0.19 1.87
N ALA A 91 -9.56 -0.80 3.05
CA ALA A 91 -10.48 -1.83 3.49
C ALA A 91 -11.61 -1.18 4.29
N ARG A 92 -12.84 -1.61 4.00
CA ARG A 92 -14.04 -1.14 4.68
C ARG A 92 -14.09 -1.68 6.12
N PRO A 93 -14.84 -1.04 7.02
CA PRO A 93 -14.95 -1.47 8.40
C PRO A 93 -15.48 -2.90 8.56
N ASP A 94 -16.42 -3.28 7.69
CA ASP A 94 -17.15 -4.54 7.64
C ASP A 94 -16.42 -5.64 6.85
N ASP A 95 -15.29 -5.33 6.19
CA ASP A 95 -14.51 -6.34 5.48
C ASP A 95 -13.95 -7.38 6.47
N ARG A 96 -14.16 -8.65 6.11
CA ARG A 96 -13.64 -9.80 6.85
C ARG A 96 -12.12 -9.76 6.92
N PRO A 97 -11.50 -10.09 8.07
CA PRO A 97 -10.05 -10.10 8.24
C PRO A 97 -9.28 -10.81 7.13
N GLU A 98 -9.77 -11.97 6.71
CA GLU A 98 -9.13 -12.84 5.71
C GLU A 98 -9.17 -12.17 4.33
N ALA A 99 -10.31 -11.60 3.95
CA ALA A 99 -10.46 -10.87 2.68
C ALA A 99 -9.53 -9.65 2.60
N VAL A 100 -9.31 -8.96 3.73
CA VAL A 100 -8.35 -7.85 3.79
C VAL A 100 -6.91 -8.35 3.63
N ALA A 101 -6.56 -9.46 4.29
CA ALA A 101 -5.23 -10.06 4.17
C ALA A 101 -4.96 -10.54 2.72
N GLU A 102 -5.90 -11.25 2.11
CA GLU A 102 -5.84 -11.70 0.71
C GLU A 102 -5.74 -10.52 -0.25
N GLY A 103 -6.56 -9.48 -0.06
CA GLY A 103 -6.48 -8.25 -0.86
C GLY A 103 -5.11 -7.57 -0.75
N THR A 104 -4.49 -7.62 0.43
CA THR A 104 -3.14 -7.08 0.67
C THR A 104 -2.08 -7.90 -0.06
N VAL A 105 -2.17 -9.23 -0.01
CA VAL A 105 -1.28 -10.12 -0.79
C VAL A 105 -1.42 -9.81 -2.28
N SER A 106 -2.64 -9.76 -2.79
CA SER A 106 -2.89 -9.45 -4.21
C SER A 106 -2.34 -8.08 -4.61
N ALA A 107 -2.46 -7.06 -3.76
CA ALA A 107 -1.89 -5.74 -4.00
C ALA A 107 -0.36 -5.81 -4.07
N VAL A 108 0.28 -6.48 -3.10
CA VAL A 108 1.74 -6.65 -3.07
C VAL A 108 2.23 -7.40 -4.32
N GLU A 109 1.56 -8.46 -4.75
CA GLU A 109 1.95 -9.23 -5.93
C GLU A 109 1.75 -8.46 -7.23
N LYS A 110 0.70 -7.65 -7.34
CA LYS A 110 0.45 -6.80 -8.53
C LYS A 110 1.40 -5.62 -8.62
N ILE A 111 1.81 -5.07 -7.47
CA ILE A 111 2.61 -3.85 -7.39
C ILE A 111 4.09 -4.16 -7.30
N GLY A 112 4.49 -5.21 -6.58
CA GLY A 112 5.89 -5.60 -6.36
C GLY A 112 6.73 -5.61 -7.64
N PRO A 113 6.28 -6.24 -8.74
CA PRO A 113 6.98 -6.23 -10.03
C PRO A 113 6.98 -4.87 -10.74
N LYS A 114 6.06 -3.97 -10.37
CA LYS A 114 5.86 -2.62 -10.93
C LYS A 114 6.45 -1.51 -10.08
N ILE A 115 7.07 -1.85 -8.95
CA ILE A 115 7.92 -0.93 -8.20
C ILE A 115 9.10 -0.60 -9.12
N LEU A 116 8.93 0.53 -9.84
CA LEU A 116 9.85 1.00 -10.84
C LEU A 116 11.20 1.25 -10.18
N ASN A 117 12.20 0.45 -10.54
CA ASN A 117 13.59 0.86 -10.44
C ASN A 117 13.77 2.08 -11.34
N LEU A 118 13.49 3.29 -10.83
CA LEU A 118 13.79 4.57 -11.50
C LEU A 118 15.31 4.83 -11.58
N LEU A 119 16.13 3.84 -11.27
CA LEU A 119 17.58 3.86 -11.43
C LEU A 119 17.95 2.93 -12.59
N LYS A 120 17.78 3.43 -13.81
CA LYS A 120 18.73 3.33 -14.91
C LYS A 120 18.49 4.48 -15.88
#